data_AF-A0A920JNV3-F1
#
_entry.id   AF-A0A920JNV3-F1
#
_cell.length_a   1.000
_cell.length_b   1.000
_cell.length_c   1.000
_cell.angle_alpha   90.00
_cell.angle_beta   90.00
_cell.angle_gamma   90.00
#
_symmetry.space_group_name_H-M   'P 1'
#
loop_
_entity.id
_entity.type
_entity.pdbx_description
1 polymer ?
#
loop_
_entity_poly.entity_id
_entity_poly.type
_entity_poly.pdbx_seq_one_letter_code
_entity_poly.pdbx_strand_id
1 'polypeptide(L)'
;MAAYYLEQGIIKKIFLARPAIEAGEKLGFLPGDLAEKVNPYLQPVYDALNELVGSQYVTKLVEKNIIEIVPLAYMRGRTLNDAFIILDEAQNTTIAQMKMFLTRIGFRSKTVVTGDVSQVDLPKDTKSGLIDCLEFVDKIKGVKISNFDSSDVVRHRIVRDIINAYDKRKK
;
A
#
# COMPACT_ATOMS: atom_id res chain seq x y z
N MET A 1 13.93 0.32 -2.50
CA MET A 1 13.93 1.12 -3.75
C MET A 1 13.52 2.57 -3.51
N ALA A 2 12.38 2.87 -2.89
CA ALA A 2 11.94 4.26 -2.66
C ALA A 2 12.94 5.09 -1.83
N ALA A 3 13.43 4.55 -0.71
CA ALA A 3 14.48 5.17 0.11
C ALA A 3 15.75 5.48 -0.69
N TYR A 4 16.24 4.52 -1.49
CA TYR A 4 17.40 4.73 -2.37
C TYR A 4 17.19 5.88 -3.37
N TYR A 5 16.02 5.95 -4.02
CA TYR A 5 15.74 7.05 -4.96
C TYR A 5 15.74 8.41 -4.27
N LEU A 6 15.26 8.47 -3.01
CA LEU A 6 15.27 9.68 -2.20
C LEU A 6 16.71 10.08 -1.81
N GLU A 7 17.52 9.13 -1.34
CA GLU A 7 18.92 9.37 -0.98
C GLU A 7 19.77 9.85 -2.16
N GLN A 8 19.50 9.35 -3.37
CA GLN A 8 20.17 9.79 -4.60
C GLN A 8 19.62 11.13 -5.16
N GLY A 9 18.62 11.75 -4.51
CA GLY A 9 18.01 12.99 -4.97
C GLY A 9 17.22 12.87 -6.28
N ILE A 10 16.92 11.64 -6.72
CA ILE A 10 16.17 11.36 -7.96
C ILE A 10 14.71 11.78 -7.81
N ILE A 11 14.18 11.67 -6.59
CA ILE A 11 12.82 12.08 -6.21
C ILE A 11 12.89 13.04 -5.02
N LYS A 12 11.84 13.85 -4.85
CA LYS A 12 11.72 14.80 -3.74
C LYS A 12 10.83 14.29 -2.62
N LYS A 13 9.87 13.42 -2.93
CA LYS A 13 8.85 12.93 -1.99
C LYS A 13 8.54 11.46 -2.18
N ILE A 14 8.14 10.81 -1.09
CA ILE A 14 7.55 9.47 -1.07
C ILE A 14 6.12 9.59 -0.56
N PHE A 15 5.17 9.03 -1.30
CA PHE A 15 3.77 8.90 -0.91
C PHE A 15 3.44 7.45 -0.66
N LEU A 16 2.89 7.14 0.51
CA LEU A 16 2.39 5.82 0.86
C LEU A 16 0.90 5.93 1.14
N ALA A 17 0.10 5.31 0.27
CA ALA A 17 -1.35 5.23 0.39
C ALA A 17 -1.77 3.81 0.75
N ARG A 18 -2.77 3.69 1.62
CA ARG A 18 -3.47 2.43 1.90
C ARG A 18 -4.98 2.70 1.91
N PRO A 19 -5.82 1.84 1.30
CA PRO A 19 -7.26 1.97 1.42
C PRO A 19 -7.67 1.73 2.88
N ALA A 20 -8.60 2.55 3.38
CA ALA A 20 -9.20 2.28 4.68
C ALA A 20 -10.18 1.11 4.52
N ILE A 21 -9.88 0.00 5.18
CA ILE A 21 -10.72 -1.20 5.21
C ILE A 21 -11.22 -1.33 6.63
N GLU A 22 -12.52 -1.46 6.78
CA GLU A 22 -13.12 -1.71 8.09
C GLU A 22 -12.91 -3.20 8.42
N ALA A 23 -11.78 -3.52 9.03
CA ALA A 23 -11.48 -4.88 9.51
C ALA A 23 -12.32 -5.17 10.76
N GLY A 24 -13.61 -5.47 10.57
CA GLY A 24 -14.53 -5.91 11.62
C GLY A 24 -15.18 -4.79 12.45
N GLU A 25 -14.46 -3.70 12.77
CA GLU A 25 -15.03 -2.51 13.42
C GLU A 25 -15.15 -1.36 12.42
N LYS A 26 -16.32 -0.69 12.35
CA LYS A 26 -16.46 0.49 11.49
C LYS A 26 -15.49 1.57 11.96
N LEU A 27 -14.84 2.27 11.03
CA LEU A 27 -13.88 3.34 11.35
C LEU A 27 -14.50 4.41 12.28
N GLY A 28 -15.82 4.55 12.24
CA GLY A 28 -16.60 5.41 13.12
C GLY A 28 -16.55 5.07 14.63
N PHE A 29 -16.23 3.84 15.02
CA PHE A 29 -16.28 3.36 16.42
C PHE A 29 -14.96 3.51 17.20
N LEU A 30 -13.83 3.72 16.52
CA LEU A 30 -12.57 4.01 17.22
C LEU A 30 -12.68 5.39 17.90
N PRO A 31 -12.37 5.54 19.20
CA PRO A 31 -12.37 6.84 19.86
C PRO A 31 -11.25 7.73 19.31
N GLY A 32 -11.44 9.05 19.37
CA GLY A 32 -10.42 10.03 18.93
C GLY A 32 -10.76 10.80 17.66
N ASP A 33 -9.84 11.67 17.24
CA ASP A 33 -9.95 12.42 16.00
C ASP A 33 -9.74 11.53 14.76
N LEU A 34 -10.00 12.05 13.56
CA LEU A 34 -9.87 11.26 12.32
C LEU A 34 -8.44 10.75 12.09
N ALA A 35 -7.43 11.46 12.59
CA ALA A 35 -6.03 11.04 12.46
C ALA A 35 -5.72 9.87 13.41
N GLU A 36 -6.18 9.94 14.66
CA GLU A 36 -6.04 8.88 15.67
C GLU A 36 -6.73 7.58 15.21
N LYS A 37 -7.88 7.67 14.54
CA LYS A 37 -8.60 6.50 14.01
C LYS A 37 -7.89 5.81 12.85
N VAL A 38 -7.13 6.56 12.05
CA VAL A 38 -6.43 6.03 10.87
C VAL A 38 -5.03 5.51 11.23
N ASN A 39 -4.43 6.03 12.30
CA ASN A 39 -3.07 5.72 12.71
C ASN A 39 -2.78 4.20 12.85
N PRO A 40 -3.65 3.37 13.46
CA PRO A 40 -3.40 1.93 13.57
C PRO A 40 -3.22 1.21 12.22
N TYR A 41 -3.90 1.68 11.17
CA TYR A 41 -3.81 1.12 9.83
C TYR A 41 -2.51 1.49 9.12
N LEU A 42 -1.87 2.58 9.54
CA LEU A 42 -0.63 3.08 8.98
C LEU A 42 0.60 2.58 9.76
N GLN A 43 0.42 2.08 10.98
CA GLN A 43 1.50 1.59 11.85
C GLN A 43 2.40 0.54 11.17
N PRO A 44 1.90 -0.48 10.45
CA PRO A 44 2.78 -1.44 9.78
C PRO A 44 3.72 -0.79 8.74
N VAL A 45 3.26 0.30 8.10
CA VAL A 45 4.08 1.06 7.16
C VAL A 45 5.18 1.83 7.89
N TYR A 46 4.87 2.44 9.03
CA TYR A 46 5.87 3.08 9.88
C TYR A 46 6.92 2.07 10.36
N ASP A 47 6.50 0.91 10.83
CA ASP A 47 7.40 -0.14 11.33
C ASP A 47 8.37 -0.60 10.22
N ALA A 48 7.85 -0.87 9.01
CA ALA A 48 8.67 -1.24 7.86
C ALA A 48 9.68 -0.15 7.46
N LEU A 49 9.28 1.13 7.50
CA LEU A 49 10.21 2.24 7.22
C LEU A 49 11.27 2.38 8.32
N ASN A 50 10.88 2.24 9.58
CA ASN A 50 11.78 2.36 10.72
C ASN A 50 12.86 1.28 10.69
N GLU A 51 12.52 0.06 10.27
CA GLU A 51 13.49 -1.03 10.06
C GLU A 51 14.49 -0.72 8.94
N LEU A 52 14.04 -0.10 7.85
CA LEU A 52 14.86 0.15 6.66
C LEU A 52 15.81 1.34 6.79
N VAL A 53 15.36 2.44 7.39
CA VAL A 53 16.12 3.71 7.42
C VAL A 53 16.33 4.28 8.83
N GLY A 54 15.79 3.62 9.86
CA GLY A 54 15.92 4.05 11.25
C GLY A 54 14.87 5.05 11.69
N SER A 55 14.30 4.84 12.89
CA SER A 55 13.15 5.60 13.40
C SER A 55 13.37 7.11 13.48
N GLN A 56 14.50 7.56 14.00
CA GLN A 56 14.82 8.99 14.10
C GLN A 56 14.83 9.68 12.74
N TYR A 57 15.29 8.98 11.70
CA TYR A 57 15.35 9.52 10.35
C TYR A 57 13.96 9.55 9.72
N VAL A 58 13.18 8.47 9.86
CA VAL A 58 11.77 8.44 9.41
C VAL A 58 10.98 9.60 9.99
N THR A 59 11.03 9.79 11.31
CA THR A 59 10.32 10.89 11.98
C THR A 59 10.68 12.24 11.37
N LYS A 60 11.97 12.52 11.17
CA LYS A 60 12.44 13.76 10.55
C LYS A 60 11.95 13.93 9.10
N LEU A 61 11.90 12.85 8.32
CA LEU A 61 11.39 12.88 6.94
C LEU A 61 9.88 13.11 6.89
N VAL A 62 9.13 12.53 7.82
CA VAL A 62 7.68 12.72 7.94
C VAL A 62 7.35 14.14 8.39
N GLU A 63 8.03 14.66 9.42
CA GLU A 63 7.87 16.05 9.88
C GLU A 63 8.17 17.08 8.77
N LYS A 64 9.13 16.77 7.90
CA LYS A 64 9.48 17.61 6.74
C LYS A 64 8.54 17.40 5.54
N ASN A 65 7.53 16.55 5.65
CA ASN A 65 6.63 16.16 4.54
C ASN A 65 7.39 15.60 3.32
N ILE A 66 8.53 14.96 3.55
CA ILE A 66 9.28 14.22 2.51
C ILE A 66 8.66 12.84 2.35
N ILE A 67 8.30 12.18 3.45
CA ILE A 67 7.48 10.96 3.45
C ILE A 67 6.09 11.34 3.92
N GLU A 68 5.07 11.11 3.09
CA GLU A 68 3.66 11.28 3.45
C GLU A 68 2.98 9.91 3.46
N ILE A 69 2.56 9.46 4.64
CA ILE A 69 1.79 8.23 4.83
C ILE A 69 0.35 8.64 5.10
N VAL A 70 -0.55 8.34 4.16
CA VAL A 70 -1.92 8.87 4.19
C VAL A 70 -2.94 7.82 3.74
N PRO A 71 -4.19 7.87 4.23
CA PRO A 71 -5.25 7.03 3.67
C PRO A 71 -5.56 7.43 2.22
N LEU A 72 -5.97 6.44 1.41
CA LEU A 72 -6.17 6.61 -0.05
C LEU A 72 -7.07 7.81 -0.42
N ALA A 73 -8.09 8.10 0.40
CA ALA A 73 -9.01 9.21 0.15
C ALA A 73 -8.31 10.58 0.03
N TYR A 74 -7.16 10.76 0.70
CA TYR A 74 -6.40 12.01 0.72
C TYR A 74 -5.63 12.24 -0.59
N MET A 75 -5.58 11.25 -1.47
CA MET A 75 -4.98 11.40 -2.80
C MET A 75 -5.90 12.15 -3.78
N ARG A 76 -7.18 12.32 -3.45
CA ARG A 76 -8.16 12.99 -4.31
C ARG A 76 -7.72 14.42 -4.62
N GLY A 77 -7.78 14.79 -5.90
CA GLY A 77 -7.45 16.15 -6.36
C GLY A 77 -5.95 16.47 -6.41
N ARG A 78 -5.06 15.55 -6.02
CA ARG A 78 -3.61 15.76 -6.07
C ARG A 78 -3.04 15.44 -7.46
N THR A 79 -1.92 16.06 -7.79
CA THR A 79 -1.03 15.61 -8.88
C THR A 79 0.35 15.42 -8.28
N LEU A 80 0.88 14.21 -8.36
CA LEU A 80 2.07 13.80 -7.63
C LEU A 80 3.27 13.79 -8.58
N ASN A 81 3.97 14.93 -8.68
CA ASN A 81 5.19 15.11 -9.48
C ASN A 81 6.44 14.86 -8.63
N ASP A 82 7.57 14.51 -9.26
CA ASP A 82 8.87 14.32 -8.62
C ASP A 82 8.82 13.34 -7.43
N ALA A 83 7.98 12.31 -7.51
CA ALA A 83 7.64 11.49 -6.36
C ALA A 83 7.69 9.99 -6.61
N PHE A 84 7.95 9.24 -5.54
CA PHE A 84 7.74 7.80 -5.50
C PHE A 84 6.45 7.50 -4.76
N ILE A 85 5.51 6.84 -5.43
CA ILE A 85 4.14 6.67 -4.95
C ILE A 85 3.89 5.18 -4.78
N ILE A 86 3.40 4.78 -3.62
CA ILE A 86 3.09 3.40 -3.28
C ILE A 86 1.63 3.34 -2.87
N LEU A 87 0.85 2.48 -3.51
CA LEU A 87 -0.46 2.05 -3.02
C LEU A 87 -0.34 0.62 -2.52
N ASP A 88 -0.51 0.44 -1.22
CA ASP A 88 -0.49 -0.86 -0.56
C ASP A 88 -1.90 -1.40 -0.31
N GLU A 89 -2.03 -2.72 -0.19
CA GLU A 89 -3.31 -3.45 -0.09
C GLU A 89 -4.31 -3.09 -1.20
N ALA A 90 -3.83 -2.95 -2.43
CA ALA A 90 -4.62 -2.46 -3.55
C ALA A 90 -5.79 -3.38 -3.93
N GLN A 91 -5.75 -4.66 -3.54
CA GLN A 91 -6.88 -5.60 -3.71
C GLN A 91 -8.17 -5.07 -3.05
N ASN A 92 -8.00 -4.22 -2.04
CA ASN A 92 -9.09 -3.63 -1.27
C ASN A 92 -9.50 -2.23 -1.76
N THR A 93 -9.13 -1.87 -2.98
CA THR A 93 -9.68 -0.70 -3.66
C THR A 93 -10.87 -1.05 -4.51
N THR A 94 -11.84 -0.15 -4.63
CA THR A 94 -12.86 -0.23 -5.69
C THR A 94 -12.28 0.24 -7.02
N ILE A 95 -12.94 -0.11 -8.14
CA ILE A 95 -12.57 0.40 -9.48
C ILE A 95 -12.48 1.94 -9.49
N ALA A 96 -13.43 2.61 -8.84
CA ALA A 96 -13.46 4.07 -8.76
C ALA A 96 -12.24 4.62 -8.00
N GLN A 97 -11.85 3.98 -6.90
CA GLN A 97 -10.68 4.36 -6.11
C GLN A 97 -9.37 4.09 -6.86
N MET A 98 -9.24 2.95 -7.54
CA MET A 98 -8.07 2.63 -8.36
C MET A 98 -7.91 3.64 -9.50
N LYS A 99 -9.00 3.95 -10.23
CA LYS A 99 -8.99 4.98 -11.28
C LYS A 99 -8.64 6.37 -10.72
N MET A 100 -9.19 6.72 -9.55
CA MET A 100 -8.86 7.97 -8.87
C MET A 100 -7.36 8.04 -8.58
N PHE A 101 -6.77 6.97 -8.02
CA PHE A 101 -5.36 6.88 -7.67
C PHE A 101 -4.43 6.95 -8.90
N LEU A 102 -4.66 6.11 -9.91
CA LEU A 102 -3.80 6.04 -11.10
C LEU A 102 -3.78 7.37 -11.88
N THR A 103 -4.86 8.14 -11.83
CA THR A 103 -4.91 9.48 -12.45
C THR A 103 -4.21 10.58 -11.63
N ARG A 104 -3.62 10.27 -10.46
CA ARG A 104 -2.82 11.23 -9.68
C ARG A 104 -1.33 11.20 -10.06
N ILE A 105 -0.90 10.23 -10.86
CA ILE A 105 0.50 10.05 -11.26
C ILE A 105 0.92 11.27 -12.11
N GLY A 106 1.93 12.00 -11.62
CA GLY A 106 2.50 13.16 -12.28
C GLY A 106 3.82 12.87 -13.01
N PHE A 107 4.45 13.94 -13.49
CA PHE A 107 5.74 13.88 -14.19
C PHE A 107 6.90 13.51 -13.26
N ARG A 108 7.90 12.82 -13.82
CA ARG A 108 9.12 12.36 -13.12
C ARG A 108 8.80 11.60 -11.83
N SER A 109 7.70 10.85 -11.85
CA SER A 109 7.26 10.04 -10.73
C SER A 109 7.34 8.55 -11.07
N LYS A 110 7.46 7.74 -10.03
CA LYS A 110 7.42 6.27 -10.13
C LYS A 110 6.34 5.76 -9.18
N THR A 111 5.43 4.96 -9.71
CA THR A 111 4.32 4.40 -8.93
C THR A 111 4.47 2.89 -8.82
N VAL A 112 4.21 2.37 -7.62
CA VAL A 112 4.14 0.95 -7.32
C VAL A 112 2.77 0.68 -6.68
N VAL A 113 2.10 -0.37 -7.14
CA VAL A 113 0.83 -0.83 -6.58
C VAL A 113 1.06 -2.26 -6.11
N THR A 114 0.79 -2.55 -4.84
CA THR A 114 0.96 -3.86 -4.21
C THR A 114 -0.37 -4.38 -3.69
N GLY A 115 -0.56 -5.70 -3.71
CA GLY A 115 -1.74 -6.33 -3.16
C GLY A 115 -1.76 -7.84 -3.38
N ASP A 116 -2.58 -8.54 -2.60
CA ASP A 116 -2.82 -9.98 -2.70
C ASP A 116 -4.25 -10.24 -3.17
N VAL A 117 -4.41 -10.70 -4.41
CA VAL A 117 -5.73 -10.94 -5.02
C VAL A 117 -6.55 -12.04 -4.32
N SER A 118 -5.92 -12.86 -3.47
CA SER A 118 -6.61 -13.88 -2.67
C SER A 118 -7.23 -13.34 -1.38
N GLN A 119 -6.87 -12.11 -0.98
CA GLN A 119 -7.28 -11.47 0.29
C GLN A 119 -8.12 -10.22 0.05
N VAL A 120 -9.19 -10.36 -0.73
CA VAL A 120 -10.14 -9.27 -0.98
C VAL A 120 -11.13 -9.18 0.18
N ASP A 121 -11.04 -8.10 0.94
CA ASP A 121 -11.88 -7.75 2.09
C ASP A 121 -13.05 -6.82 1.74
N LEU A 122 -13.26 -6.56 0.43
CA LEU A 122 -14.37 -5.75 -0.04
C LEU A 122 -15.72 -6.44 0.18
N PRO A 123 -16.83 -5.68 0.30
CA PRO A 123 -18.18 -6.25 0.32
C PRO A 123 -18.40 -7.17 -0.89
N LYS A 124 -19.15 -8.27 -0.70
CA LYS A 124 -19.30 -9.35 -1.69
C LYS A 124 -19.69 -8.89 -3.10
N ASP A 125 -20.47 -7.82 -3.22
CA ASP A 125 -20.95 -7.30 -4.52
C ASP A 125 -20.03 -6.22 -5.12
N THR A 126 -18.88 -5.96 -4.52
CA THR A 126 -17.94 -4.92 -4.96
C THR A 126 -16.74 -5.55 -5.68
N LYS A 127 -16.61 -5.26 -6.99
CA LYS A 127 -15.43 -5.70 -7.77
C LYS A 127 -14.17 -4.94 -7.31
N SER A 128 -13.10 -5.69 -7.08
CA SER A 128 -11.78 -5.12 -6.77
C SER A 128 -11.21 -4.34 -7.95
N GLY A 129 -10.74 -3.13 -7.68
CA GLY A 129 -10.08 -2.26 -8.63
C GLY A 129 -8.71 -2.78 -9.06
N LEU A 130 -7.98 -3.51 -8.20
CA LEU A 130 -6.72 -4.16 -8.59
C LEU A 130 -6.98 -5.27 -9.60
N ILE A 131 -7.92 -6.17 -9.31
CA ILE A 131 -8.26 -7.29 -10.19
C ILE A 131 -8.74 -6.76 -11.55
N ASP A 132 -9.62 -5.76 -11.55
CA ASP A 132 -10.09 -5.08 -12.76
C ASP A 132 -8.94 -4.43 -13.56
N CYS A 133 -8.02 -3.73 -12.88
CA CYS A 133 -6.88 -3.08 -13.50
C CYS A 133 -5.94 -4.07 -14.20
N LEU A 134 -5.72 -5.26 -13.60
CA LEU A 134 -4.84 -6.29 -14.16
C LEU A 134 -5.32 -6.82 -15.51
N GLU A 135 -6.61 -6.67 -15.86
CA GLU A 135 -7.17 -7.12 -17.15
C GLU A 135 -6.68 -6.30 -18.37
N PHE A 136 -6.16 -5.08 -18.13
CA PHE A 136 -5.79 -4.18 -19.22
C PHE A 136 -4.46 -3.45 -19.05
N VAL A 137 -3.88 -3.42 -17.84
CA VAL A 137 -2.73 -2.55 -17.56
C VAL A 137 -1.44 -3.04 -18.24
N ASP A 138 -1.36 -4.32 -18.59
CA ASP A 138 -0.26 -4.93 -19.34
C ASP A 138 -0.08 -4.35 -20.75
N LYS A 139 -1.17 -3.85 -21.33
CA LYS A 139 -1.18 -3.19 -22.65
C LYS A 139 -0.64 -1.75 -22.61
N ILE A 140 -0.42 -1.19 -21.41
CA ILE A 140 0.02 0.20 -21.24
C ILE A 140 1.54 0.27 -21.24
N LYS A 141 2.11 1.02 -22.20
CA LYS A 141 3.56 1.23 -22.29
C LYS A 141 4.09 1.87 -21.00
N GLY A 142 5.15 1.28 -20.43
CA GLY A 142 5.79 1.76 -19.21
C GLY A 142 5.19 1.19 -17.92
N VAL A 143 4.18 0.32 -18.01
CA VAL A 143 3.70 -0.48 -16.89
C VAL A 143 4.30 -1.88 -16.94
N LYS A 144 4.63 -2.43 -15.77
CA LYS A 144 5.09 -3.80 -15.61
C LYS A 144 4.33 -4.46 -14.47
N ILE A 145 3.88 -5.69 -14.70
CA ILE A 145 3.30 -6.55 -13.67
C ILE A 145 4.41 -7.49 -13.18
N SER A 146 4.52 -7.63 -11.86
CA SER A 146 5.39 -8.59 -11.20
C SER A 146 4.53 -9.46 -10.30
N ASN A 147 4.44 -10.74 -10.63
CA ASN A 147 3.74 -11.72 -9.80
C ASN A 147 4.75 -12.41 -8.89
N PHE A 148 4.38 -12.56 -7.63
CA PHE A 148 5.11 -13.35 -6.64
C PHE A 148 4.28 -14.59 -6.32
N ASP A 149 4.96 -15.68 -6.03
CA ASP A 149 4.32 -16.92 -5.59
C ASP A 149 4.81 -17.34 -4.19
N SER A 150 4.36 -18.51 -3.73
CA SER A 150 4.72 -19.00 -2.40
C SER A 150 6.21 -19.28 -2.22
N SER A 151 6.97 -19.45 -3.30
CA SER A 151 8.43 -19.62 -3.27
C SER A 151 9.17 -18.32 -2.96
N ASP A 152 8.56 -17.16 -3.25
CA ASP A 152 9.10 -15.84 -2.91
C ASP A 152 8.88 -15.45 -1.44
N VAL A 153 8.05 -16.22 -0.72
CA VAL A 153 7.67 -15.92 0.66
C VAL A 153 8.71 -16.44 1.66
N VAL A 154 9.61 -15.55 2.07
CA VAL A 154 10.61 -15.85 3.11
C VAL A 154 10.00 -15.61 4.49
N ARG A 155 9.51 -16.68 5.13
CA ARG A 155 9.02 -16.66 6.52
C ARG A 155 9.94 -17.44 7.45
N HIS A 156 9.96 -17.05 8.73
CA HIS A 156 10.60 -17.82 9.79
C HIS A 156 10.07 -19.26 9.82
N ARG A 157 10.94 -20.24 10.11
CA ARG A 157 10.62 -21.68 10.05
C ARG A 157 9.36 -22.03 10.85
N ILE A 158 9.26 -21.53 12.09
CA ILE A 158 8.10 -21.78 12.96
C ILE A 158 6.78 -21.32 12.31
N VAL A 159 6.78 -20.17 11.63
CA VAL A 159 5.56 -19.67 10.97
C VAL A 159 5.11 -20.61 9.85
N ARG A 160 6.06 -21.18 9.09
CA ARG A 160 5.74 -22.19 8.06
C ARG A 160 5.18 -23.46 8.69
N ASP A 161 5.79 -23.93 9.78
CA ASP A 161 5.36 -25.14 10.48
C ASP A 161 3.94 -24.98 11.05
N ILE A 162 3.61 -23.80 11.59
CA ILE A 162 2.25 -23.46 12.05
C ILE A 162 1.24 -23.46 10.90
N ILE A 163 1.55 -22.79 9.78
CA ILE A 163 0.66 -22.72 8.62
C ILE A 163 0.39 -24.14 8.07
N ASN A 164 1.44 -24.94 7.91
CA ASN A 164 1.34 -26.32 7.47
C ASN A 164 0.46 -27.19 8.40
N ALA A 165 0.51 -26.94 9.72
CA ALA A 165 -0.33 -27.63 10.68
C ALA A 165 -1.82 -27.26 10.53
N TYR A 166 -2.13 -25.98 10.26
CA TYR A 166 -3.50 -25.53 9.97
C TYR A 166 -4.03 -26.11 8.66
N ASP A 167 -3.22 -26.12 7.60
CA ASP A 167 -3.63 -26.65 6.29
C ASP A 167 -3.93 -28.16 6.35
N LYS A 168 -3.16 -28.92 7.12
CA LYS A 168 -3.44 -30.36 7.36
C LYS A 168 -4.77 -30.61 8.09
N ARG A 169 -5.24 -29.67 8.90
CA ARG A 169 -6.48 -29.80 9.69
C ARG A 169 -7.73 -29.41 8.91
N LYS A 170 -7.57 -28.68 7.79
CA LYS A 170 -8.66 -28.33 6.86
C LYS A 170 -9.00 -29.45 5.88
N LYS A 171 -8.24 -30.57 5.87
CA LYS A 171 -8.60 -31.83 5.19
C LYS A 171 -9.38 -32.73 6.14
#